data_AF-A0A0C2MEH0-F1
#
_entry.id   AF-A0A0C2MEH0-F1
#
_cell.length_a   1.000
_cell.length_b   1.000
_cell.length_c   1.000
_cell.angle_alpha   90.00
_cell.angle_beta   90.00
_cell.angle_gamma   90.00
#
_symmetry.space_group_name_H-M   'P 1'
#
loop_
_entity.id
_entity.type
_entity.pdbx_description
1 polymer ?
#
loop_
_entity_poly.entity_id
_entity_poly.type
_entity_poly.pdbx_seq_one_letter_code
_entity_poly.pdbx_strand_id
1 'polypeptide(L)'
;MFWIVHVCFLALRLTFGDSVRCGYTFGDPNGSGFNRMLAEKNYVMSLHGDFSHQRKPASDEIGDKVCDDIDTSLINPQRIWYSFKSETEYEYSDRLLKHECEDHRYDYEDSTAFIMRALAQCTKMAGRLATVYCRVDENEKLNVVTEVILVDKKKRRKIGKSDCNPDYSYVTPWGEEMNVHQDQYYSINLLEETFSMIEPNDPQNIPALRPEVDPRRRNTHGTR
;
A
#
# COMPACT_ATOMS: atom_id res chain seq x y z
N MET A 1 -17.33 -38.08 7.46
CA MET A 1 -17.59 -36.99 8.43
C MET A 1 -16.35 -36.15 8.78
N PHE A 2 -15.14 -36.72 8.87
CA PHE A 2 -13.90 -35.97 9.15
C PHE A 2 -13.51 -34.91 8.10
N TRP A 3 -13.80 -35.14 6.82
CA TRP A 3 -13.48 -34.21 5.72
C TRP A 3 -14.26 -32.89 5.78
N ILE A 4 -15.53 -32.92 6.21
CA ILE A 4 -16.38 -31.72 6.29
C ILE A 4 -15.85 -30.77 7.38
N VAL A 5 -15.41 -31.32 8.53
CA VAL A 5 -14.82 -30.51 9.61
C VAL A 5 -13.55 -29.80 9.14
N HIS A 6 -12.68 -30.47 8.39
CA HIS A 6 -11.43 -29.86 7.89
C HIS A 6 -11.68 -28.77 6.84
N VAL A 7 -12.67 -28.96 5.95
CA VAL A 7 -13.07 -27.94 4.97
C VAL A 7 -13.68 -26.73 5.67
N CYS A 8 -14.53 -26.93 6.68
CA CYS A 8 -15.10 -25.84 7.46
C CYS A 8 -14.05 -25.06 8.26
N PHE A 9 -13.06 -25.74 8.86
CA PHE A 9 -11.95 -25.08 9.57
C PHE A 9 -11.01 -24.30 8.63
N LEU A 10 -10.77 -24.81 7.42
CA LEU A 10 -9.99 -24.10 6.40
C LEU A 10 -10.73 -22.85 5.91
N ALA A 11 -12.03 -22.97 5.63
CA ALA A 11 -12.89 -21.85 5.24
C ALA A 11 -12.98 -20.78 6.36
N LEU A 12 -13.11 -21.20 7.63
CA LEU A 12 -13.10 -20.28 8.76
C LEU A 12 -11.76 -19.54 8.86
N ARG A 13 -10.62 -20.25 8.73
CA ARG A 13 -9.29 -19.62 8.73
C ARG A 13 -9.12 -18.61 7.59
N LEU A 14 -9.63 -18.91 6.39
CA LEU A 14 -9.60 -17.99 5.26
C LEU A 14 -10.46 -16.75 5.49
N THR A 15 -11.58 -16.86 6.22
CA THR A 15 -12.41 -15.69 6.58
C THR A 15 -11.77 -14.75 7.60
N PHE A 16 -10.79 -15.22 8.38
CA PHE A 16 -9.96 -14.39 9.27
C PHE A 16 -8.69 -13.86 8.58
N GLY A 17 -8.59 -13.95 7.25
CA GLY A 17 -7.45 -13.40 6.52
C GLY A 17 -7.23 -11.92 6.88
N ASP A 18 -5.97 -11.56 7.09
CA ASP A 18 -5.59 -10.17 7.36
C ASP A 18 -6.17 -9.24 6.29
N SER A 19 -6.55 -8.05 6.72
CA SER A 19 -7.04 -7.03 5.79
C SER A 19 -5.86 -6.41 5.09
N VAL A 20 -5.87 -6.43 3.75
CA VAL A 20 -4.84 -5.79 2.93
C VAL A 20 -4.84 -4.29 3.21
N ARG A 21 -3.67 -3.74 3.54
CA ARG A 21 -3.46 -2.32 3.81
C ARG A 21 -2.24 -1.83 3.05
N CYS A 22 -2.40 -0.81 2.23
CA CYS A 22 -1.32 -0.29 1.41
C CYS A 22 -1.23 1.23 1.61
N GLY A 23 -0.02 1.73 1.82
CA GLY A 23 0.28 3.16 1.87
C GLY A 23 0.80 3.68 0.54
N TYR A 24 0.42 4.89 0.19
CA TYR A 24 0.80 5.51 -1.08
C TYR A 24 1.19 6.95 -0.85
N THR A 25 2.42 7.29 -1.24
CA THR A 25 2.96 8.63 -1.12
C THR A 25 2.80 9.36 -2.45
N PHE A 26 2.34 10.60 -2.42
CA PHE A 26 2.10 11.43 -3.60
C PHE A 26 3.26 12.39 -3.87
N GLY A 27 3.57 12.62 -5.14
CA GLY A 27 4.49 13.66 -5.56
C GLY A 27 3.89 15.05 -5.31
N ASP A 28 4.53 15.85 -4.47
CA ASP A 28 4.14 17.24 -4.19
C ASP A 28 5.33 18.18 -4.48
N PRO A 29 5.30 18.98 -5.57
CA PRO A 29 6.35 19.95 -5.89
C PRO A 29 6.60 20.97 -4.76
N ASN A 30 5.55 21.29 -3.99
CA ASN A 30 5.59 22.23 -2.87
C ASN A 30 5.81 21.52 -1.52
N GLY A 31 6.00 20.20 -1.55
CA GLY A 31 6.23 19.37 -0.38
C GLY A 31 7.68 19.37 0.10
N SER A 32 7.99 18.44 0.99
CA SER A 32 9.33 18.19 1.51
C SER A 32 9.74 16.72 1.32
N GLY A 33 11.02 16.43 1.56
CA GLY A 33 11.55 15.07 1.62
C GLY A 33 11.14 14.20 0.41
N PHE A 34 10.51 13.07 0.72
CA PHE A 34 10.12 12.07 -0.28
C PHE A 34 9.08 12.61 -1.28
N ASN A 35 8.08 13.37 -0.82
CA ASN A 35 7.02 13.91 -1.68
C ASN A 35 7.58 14.86 -2.75
N ARG A 36 8.49 15.76 -2.36
CA ARG A 36 9.13 16.68 -3.32
C ARG A 36 10.01 15.94 -4.30
N MET A 37 10.77 14.95 -3.83
CA MET A 37 11.62 14.12 -4.68
C MET A 37 10.79 13.38 -5.75
N LEU A 38 9.66 12.77 -5.37
CA LEU A 38 8.77 12.10 -6.34
C LEU A 38 8.32 13.07 -7.44
N ALA A 39 7.93 14.30 -7.05
CA ALA A 39 7.54 15.33 -8.00
C ALA A 39 8.70 15.75 -8.93
N GLU A 40 9.93 15.93 -8.41
CA GLU A 40 11.11 16.25 -9.22
C GLU A 40 11.45 15.15 -10.24
N LYS A 41 11.12 13.89 -9.92
CA LYS A 41 11.25 12.75 -10.84
C LYS A 41 10.07 12.62 -11.82
N ASN A 42 9.07 13.50 -11.74
CA ASN A 42 7.79 13.42 -12.45
C ASN A 42 7.01 12.13 -12.14
N TYR A 43 7.09 11.64 -10.91
CA TYR A 43 6.25 10.54 -10.42
C TYR A 43 5.07 11.13 -9.67
N VAL A 44 3.85 10.76 -10.08
CA VAL A 44 2.62 11.26 -9.43
C VAL A 44 2.45 10.63 -8.05
N MET A 45 2.80 9.35 -7.94
CA MET A 45 2.69 8.59 -6.70
C MET A 45 3.63 7.38 -6.71
N SER A 46 3.96 6.88 -5.53
CA SER A 46 4.69 5.64 -5.31
C SER A 46 4.07 4.88 -4.15
N LEU A 47 4.22 3.56 -4.16
CA LEU A 47 4.00 2.73 -2.97
C LEU A 47 4.90 3.24 -1.84
N HIS A 48 4.31 3.45 -0.67
CA HIS A 48 5.04 3.64 0.57
C HIS A 48 5.39 2.27 1.15
N GLY A 49 4.37 1.42 1.35
CA GLY A 49 4.51 0.15 2.03
C GLY A 49 3.23 -0.70 2.06
N ASP A 50 3.38 -1.95 2.47
CA ASP A 50 2.30 -2.89 2.76
C ASP A 50 2.19 -3.07 4.27
N PHE A 51 1.12 -2.52 4.86
CA PHE A 51 0.86 -2.50 6.30
C PHE A 51 -0.12 -3.60 6.76
N SER A 52 -0.30 -4.64 5.94
CA SER A 52 -1.25 -5.72 6.23
C SER A 52 -0.85 -6.51 7.47
N HIS A 53 0.46 -6.58 7.73
CA HIS A 53 1.04 -7.17 8.94
C HIS A 53 1.96 -6.16 9.62
N GLN A 54 2.06 -6.22 10.94
CA GLN A 54 3.00 -5.41 11.70
C GLN A 54 3.67 -6.29 12.73
N ARG A 55 4.98 -6.42 12.60
CA ARG A 55 5.80 -7.16 13.55
C ARG A 55 6.00 -6.29 14.77
N LYS A 56 6.01 -6.94 15.93
CA LYS A 56 6.51 -6.26 17.13
C LYS A 56 8.02 -6.12 16.96
N PRO A 57 8.61 -4.95 17.23
CA PRO A 57 10.07 -4.86 17.27
C PRO A 57 10.54 -5.93 18.26
N ALA A 58 11.33 -6.90 17.76
CA ALA A 58 11.97 -7.86 18.63
C ALA A 58 12.86 -7.04 19.55
N SER A 59 12.63 -7.09 20.86
CA SER A 59 13.21 -6.14 21.80
C SER A 59 14.73 -6.13 21.83
N ASP A 60 15.42 -7.09 21.21
CA ASP A 60 16.86 -7.29 21.39
C ASP A 60 17.61 -7.85 20.16
N GLU A 61 17.01 -7.90 18.96
CA GLU A 61 17.71 -8.37 17.75
C GLU A 61 18.16 -7.22 16.85
N ILE A 62 19.46 -6.98 16.85
CA ILE A 62 20.17 -6.10 15.91
C ILE A 62 19.96 -6.64 14.48
N GLY A 63 19.11 -5.97 13.69
CA GLY A 63 18.95 -6.18 12.25
C GLY A 63 18.37 -7.55 11.87
N ASP A 64 17.21 -7.54 11.22
CA ASP A 64 16.66 -8.78 10.67
C ASP A 64 17.40 -9.12 9.38
N LYS A 65 18.40 -10.01 9.48
CA LYS A 65 19.22 -10.43 8.33
C LYS A 65 18.42 -10.93 7.13
N VAL A 66 17.16 -11.31 7.33
CA VAL A 66 16.25 -11.69 6.24
C VAL A 66 16.05 -10.54 5.25
N CYS A 67 16.07 -9.29 5.73
CA CYS A 67 15.84 -8.09 4.92
C CYS A 67 17.14 -7.38 4.50
N ASP A 68 18.33 -7.92 4.82
CA ASP A 68 19.62 -7.28 4.47
C ASP A 68 19.88 -7.21 2.96
N ASP A 69 19.35 -8.18 2.21
CA ASP A 69 19.52 -8.28 0.76
C ASP A 69 18.14 -8.26 0.06
N ILE A 70 17.72 -7.06 -0.36
CA ILE A 70 16.48 -6.85 -1.11
C ILE A 70 16.80 -6.88 -2.61
N ASP A 71 16.20 -7.81 -3.36
CA ASP A 71 16.28 -7.80 -4.82
C ASP A 71 15.36 -6.72 -5.42
N THR A 72 15.92 -5.54 -5.64
CA THR A 72 15.22 -4.40 -6.24
C THR A 72 14.83 -4.62 -7.71
N SER A 73 15.38 -5.62 -8.39
CA SER A 73 15.03 -5.92 -9.79
C SER A 73 13.60 -6.44 -9.94
N LEU A 74 13.00 -6.92 -8.85
CA LEU A 74 11.59 -7.32 -8.78
C LEU A 74 10.62 -6.14 -8.95
N ILE A 75 11.07 -4.91 -8.68
CA ILE A 75 10.26 -3.69 -8.77
C ILE A 75 10.46 -3.08 -10.16
N ASN A 76 9.55 -3.41 -11.08
CA ASN A 76 9.57 -2.91 -12.44
C ASN A 76 8.18 -2.40 -12.89
N PRO A 77 8.06 -1.12 -13.29
CA PRO A 77 9.08 -0.06 -13.22
C PRO A 77 9.43 0.37 -11.78
N GLN A 78 10.67 0.83 -11.57
CA GLN A 78 11.16 1.28 -10.25
C GLN A 78 10.29 2.35 -9.58
N ARG A 79 9.56 3.16 -10.36
CA ARG A 79 8.64 4.18 -9.85
C ARG A 79 7.48 3.62 -9.02
N ILE A 80 7.12 2.34 -9.18
CA ILE A 80 6.02 1.72 -8.43
C ILE A 80 6.33 1.76 -6.93
N TRP A 81 7.56 1.45 -6.54
CA TRP A 81 7.99 1.47 -5.15
C TRP A 81 9.38 2.07 -5.10
N TYR A 82 9.40 3.38 -5.29
CA TYR A 82 10.65 4.12 -5.31
C TYR A 82 11.20 4.24 -3.90
N SER A 83 12.49 3.97 -3.75
CA SER A 83 13.21 4.07 -2.50
C SER A 83 14.52 4.81 -2.76
N PHE A 84 14.92 5.65 -1.82
CA PHE A 84 16.03 6.58 -1.98
C PHE A 84 16.84 6.67 -0.70
N LYS A 85 18.08 7.13 -0.81
CA LYS A 85 19.06 7.02 0.28
C LYS A 85 18.73 7.92 1.47
N SER A 86 18.35 9.17 1.21
CA SER A 86 17.95 10.13 2.24
C SER A 86 17.21 11.34 1.65
N GLU A 87 16.54 12.15 2.47
CA GLU A 87 15.82 13.36 2.03
C GLU A 87 16.69 14.42 1.35
N THR A 88 18.01 14.28 1.46
CA THR A 88 19.02 15.13 0.82
C THR A 88 19.78 14.42 -0.30
N GLU A 89 19.63 13.10 -0.43
CA GLU A 89 20.31 12.26 -1.43
C GLU A 89 19.28 11.39 -2.16
N TYR A 90 18.82 11.88 -3.32
CA TYR A 90 17.78 11.25 -4.14
C TYR A 90 18.26 10.09 -5.02
N GLU A 91 19.45 9.57 -4.73
CA GLU A 91 19.95 8.34 -5.34
C GLU A 91 19.08 7.16 -4.91
N TYR A 92 18.70 6.34 -5.88
CA TYR A 92 17.92 5.14 -5.62
C TYR A 92 18.67 4.22 -4.65
N SER A 93 17.96 3.70 -3.64
CA SER A 93 18.52 2.77 -2.66
C SER A 93 17.46 1.76 -2.23
N ASP A 94 17.86 0.70 -1.52
CA ASP A 94 16.93 -0.28 -0.93
C ASP A 94 16.45 0.08 0.48
N ARG A 95 16.86 1.25 1.03
CA ARG A 95 16.64 1.62 2.43
C ARG A 95 15.19 1.54 2.90
N LEU A 96 14.25 2.13 2.15
CA LEU A 96 12.82 2.08 2.50
C LEU A 96 12.32 0.63 2.45
N LEU A 97 12.69 -0.10 1.40
CA LEU A 97 12.26 -1.50 1.21
C LEU A 97 12.74 -2.41 2.34
N LYS A 98 13.95 -2.18 2.85
CA LYS A 98 14.50 -2.87 4.02
C LYS A 98 13.66 -2.58 5.25
N HIS A 99 13.42 -1.31 5.55
CA HIS A 99 12.61 -0.90 6.68
C HIS A 99 11.19 -1.51 6.63
N GLU A 100 10.55 -1.43 5.48
CA GLU A 100 9.22 -2.02 5.25
C GLU A 100 9.23 -3.54 5.41
N CYS A 101 10.26 -4.22 4.91
CA CYS A 101 10.43 -5.66 5.08
C CYS A 101 10.59 -6.03 6.56
N GLU A 102 11.43 -5.33 7.32
CA GLU A 102 11.70 -5.62 8.72
C GLU A 102 10.44 -5.48 9.58
N ASP A 103 9.65 -4.44 9.32
CA ASP A 103 8.50 -4.09 10.15
C ASP A 103 7.20 -4.79 9.71
N HIS A 104 7.07 -5.16 8.43
CA HIS A 104 5.78 -5.57 7.85
C HIS A 104 5.76 -6.92 7.12
N ARG A 105 6.88 -7.62 7.00
CA ARG A 105 6.86 -9.01 6.50
C ARG A 105 6.10 -9.94 7.44
N TYR A 106 5.55 -11.03 6.92
CA TYR A 106 5.11 -12.10 7.81
C TYR A 106 6.31 -12.85 8.40
N ASP A 107 6.16 -13.43 9.60
CA ASP A 107 7.25 -14.15 10.28
C ASP A 107 7.90 -15.25 9.42
N TYR A 108 7.12 -15.87 8.54
CA TYR A 108 7.54 -16.95 7.63
C TYR A 108 7.97 -16.48 6.22
N GLU A 109 7.87 -15.19 5.92
CA GLU A 109 8.29 -14.63 4.63
C GLU A 109 9.76 -14.23 4.65
N ASP A 110 10.46 -14.55 3.57
CA ASP A 110 11.73 -13.89 3.22
C ASP A 110 11.49 -12.55 2.51
N SER A 111 12.57 -11.79 2.27
CA SER A 111 12.51 -10.49 1.62
C SER A 111 11.88 -10.54 0.23
N THR A 112 12.18 -11.58 -0.55
CA THR A 112 11.64 -11.75 -1.91
C THR A 112 10.13 -12.00 -1.89
N ALA A 113 9.68 -12.89 -1.01
CA ALA A 113 8.27 -13.20 -0.82
C ALA A 113 7.48 -11.97 -0.35
N PHE A 114 8.05 -11.20 0.58
CA PHE A 114 7.48 -9.93 1.04
C PHE A 114 7.28 -8.94 -0.12
N ILE A 115 8.35 -8.64 -0.88
CA ILE A 115 8.29 -7.69 -2.00
C ILE A 115 7.27 -8.15 -3.05
N MET A 116 7.28 -9.43 -3.42
CA MET A 116 6.31 -9.96 -4.38
C MET A 116 4.87 -9.86 -3.89
N ARG A 117 4.61 -10.13 -2.60
CA ARG A 117 3.27 -9.99 -2.02
C ARG A 117 2.82 -8.54 -2.02
N ALA A 118 3.65 -7.63 -1.52
CA ALA A 118 3.35 -6.21 -1.48
C ALA A 118 3.09 -5.66 -2.89
N LEU A 119 3.93 -5.99 -3.87
CA LEU A 119 3.68 -5.61 -5.27
C LEU A 119 2.36 -6.19 -5.80
N ALA A 120 2.10 -7.48 -5.56
CA ALA A 120 0.86 -8.08 -6.03
C ALA A 120 -0.37 -7.38 -5.43
N GLN A 121 -0.34 -7.07 -4.12
CA GLN A 121 -1.48 -6.53 -3.38
C GLN A 121 -1.67 -5.02 -3.55
N CYS A 122 -0.57 -4.27 -3.64
CA CYS A 122 -0.59 -2.81 -3.56
C CYS A 122 -0.31 -2.11 -4.90
N THR A 123 0.14 -2.80 -5.96
CA THR A 123 0.33 -2.12 -7.26
C THR A 123 -0.99 -1.61 -7.84
N LYS A 124 -2.08 -2.37 -7.64
CA LYS A 124 -3.45 -1.98 -7.98
C LYS A 124 -4.36 -2.34 -6.83
N MET A 125 -5.04 -1.35 -6.25
CA MET A 125 -5.89 -1.56 -5.09
C MET A 125 -7.13 -0.67 -5.17
N ALA A 126 -8.28 -1.26 -4.87
CA ALA A 126 -9.46 -0.50 -4.48
C ALA A 126 -9.77 -0.76 -3.00
N GLY A 127 -9.98 0.32 -2.25
CA GLY A 127 -10.17 0.22 -0.81
C GLY A 127 -10.76 1.49 -0.21
N ARG A 128 -11.04 1.44 1.09
CA ARG A 128 -11.47 2.60 1.87
C ARG A 128 -10.27 3.33 2.44
N LEU A 129 -10.40 4.63 2.68
CA LEU A 129 -9.39 5.38 3.42
C LEU A 129 -9.28 4.85 4.87
N ALA A 130 -8.07 4.53 5.30
CA ALA A 130 -7.73 4.22 6.67
C ALA A 130 -7.04 5.40 7.35
N THR A 131 -6.09 6.02 6.65
CA THR A 131 -5.32 7.18 7.13
C THR A 131 -5.05 8.14 5.98
N VAL A 132 -5.01 9.43 6.28
CA VAL A 132 -4.52 10.49 5.39
C VAL A 132 -3.47 11.33 6.12
N TYR A 133 -2.40 11.67 5.41
CA TYR A 133 -1.38 12.62 5.85
C TYR A 133 -1.45 13.84 4.95
N CYS A 134 -1.29 15.02 5.55
CA CYS A 134 -1.43 16.27 4.83
C CYS A 134 -0.23 17.19 5.07
N ARG A 135 0.00 18.08 4.11
CA ARG A 135 0.59 19.39 4.37
C ARG A 135 -0.51 20.44 4.30
N VAL A 136 -0.54 21.36 5.25
CA VAL A 136 -1.48 22.48 5.22
C VAL A 136 -0.95 23.57 4.30
N ASP A 137 -1.77 24.00 3.34
CA ASP A 137 -1.58 25.23 2.58
C ASP A 137 -2.44 26.32 3.23
N GLU A 138 -1.81 27.16 4.05
CA GLU A 138 -2.47 28.25 4.78
C GLU A 138 -2.95 29.38 3.87
N ASN A 139 -2.35 29.55 2.68
CA ASN A 139 -2.73 30.61 1.76
C ASN A 139 -4.08 30.28 1.09
N GLU A 140 -4.21 29.05 0.60
CA GLU A 140 -5.42 28.55 -0.06
C GLU A 140 -6.43 27.95 0.93
N LYS A 141 -6.03 27.76 2.19
CA LYS A 141 -6.80 27.07 3.25
C LYS A 141 -7.21 25.66 2.83
N LEU A 142 -6.23 24.90 2.35
CA LEU A 142 -6.39 23.53 1.87
C LEU A 142 -5.51 22.56 2.65
N ASN A 143 -5.99 21.34 2.84
CA ASN A 143 -5.16 20.19 3.17
C ASN A 143 -4.68 19.54 1.88
N VAL A 144 -3.40 19.69 1.55
CA VAL A 144 -2.77 18.97 0.43
C VAL A 144 -2.37 17.59 0.92
N VAL A 145 -3.03 16.56 0.44
CA VAL A 145 -2.80 15.17 0.85
C VAL A 145 -1.46 14.69 0.27
N THR A 146 -0.54 14.30 1.15
CA THR A 146 0.81 13.85 0.79
C THR A 146 0.94 12.33 0.84
N GLU A 147 0.09 11.66 1.63
CA GLU A 147 0.04 10.20 1.69
C GLU A 147 -1.36 9.70 2.08
N VAL A 148 -1.73 8.54 1.55
CA VAL A 148 -2.95 7.82 1.92
C VAL A 148 -2.64 6.37 2.26
N ILE A 149 -3.35 5.83 3.26
CA ILE A 149 -3.38 4.39 3.53
C ILE A 149 -4.77 3.87 3.17
N LEU A 150 -4.84 2.94 2.22
CA LEU A 150 -6.07 2.26 1.84
C LEU A 150 -6.21 0.91 2.54
N VAL A 151 -7.45 0.48 2.74
CA VAL A 151 -7.78 -0.83 3.30
C VAL A 151 -8.90 -1.51 2.52
N ASP A 152 -8.74 -2.78 2.19
CA ASP A 152 -9.71 -3.56 1.40
C ASP A 152 -11.02 -3.85 2.16
N LYS A 153 -10.93 -4.13 3.46
CA LYS A 153 -12.07 -4.48 4.32
C LYS A 153 -12.55 -3.29 5.13
N LYS A 154 -13.86 -3.26 5.43
CA LYS A 154 -14.45 -2.21 6.26
C LYS A 154 -13.87 -2.26 7.68
N LYS A 155 -13.20 -1.19 8.08
CA LYS A 155 -12.85 -0.96 9.49
C LYS A 155 -13.94 -0.14 10.17
N ARG A 156 -14.25 -0.45 11.42
CA ARG A 156 -15.14 0.36 12.27
C ARG A 156 -14.44 1.58 12.89
N ARG A 157 -13.18 1.84 12.53
CA ARG A 157 -12.38 2.92 13.09
C ARG A 157 -12.54 4.18 12.23
N LYS A 158 -12.51 5.35 12.89
CA LYS A 158 -12.42 6.64 12.20
C LYS A 158 -11.15 6.69 11.35
N ILE A 159 -11.19 7.46 10.26
CA ILE A 159 -10.02 7.74 9.43
C ILE A 159 -8.98 8.47 10.28
N GLY A 160 -7.75 7.96 10.32
CA GLY A 160 -6.61 8.66 10.91
C GLY A 160 -6.27 9.89 10.06
N LYS A 161 -6.04 11.04 10.70
CA LYS A 161 -5.65 12.28 10.03
C LYS A 161 -4.40 12.80 10.73
N SER A 162 -3.30 12.91 10.01
CA SER A 162 -2.04 13.44 10.53
C SER A 162 -1.70 14.73 9.80
N ASP A 163 -1.27 15.74 10.56
CA ASP A 163 -0.76 17.01 10.01
C ASP A 163 -1.77 17.77 9.13
N CYS A 164 -3.07 17.45 9.27
CA CYS A 164 -4.16 18.09 8.56
C CYS A 164 -4.88 19.10 9.48
N ASN A 165 -5.34 20.21 8.92
CA ASN A 165 -6.27 21.12 9.58
C ASN A 165 -7.71 20.57 9.47
N PRO A 166 -8.45 20.38 10.57
CA PRO A 166 -9.81 19.82 10.52
C PRO A 166 -10.84 20.68 9.78
N ASP A 167 -10.58 21.99 9.65
CA ASP A 167 -11.52 22.95 9.07
C ASP A 167 -11.32 23.15 7.56
N TYR A 168 -10.26 22.59 6.97
CA TYR A 168 -9.91 22.77 5.56
C TYR A 168 -10.37 21.59 4.71
N SER A 169 -10.69 21.85 3.43
CA SER A 169 -10.97 20.80 2.45
C SER A 169 -9.70 20.03 2.10
N TYR A 170 -9.86 18.83 1.54
CA TYR A 170 -8.75 17.94 1.18
C TYR A 170 -8.60 17.88 -0.33
N VAL A 171 -7.38 18.05 -0.81
CA VAL A 171 -7.04 17.97 -2.23
C VAL A 171 -5.79 17.13 -2.43
N THR A 172 -5.66 16.48 -3.58
CA THR A 172 -4.39 15.88 -4.00
C THR A 172 -3.37 16.98 -4.34
N PRO A 173 -2.07 16.68 -4.46
CA PRO A 173 -1.06 17.67 -4.86
C PRO A 173 -1.29 18.25 -6.26
N TRP A 174 -2.02 17.54 -7.12
CA TRP A 174 -2.44 18.02 -8.45
C TRP A 174 -3.81 18.70 -8.47
N GLY A 175 -4.42 18.92 -7.28
CA GLY A 175 -5.60 19.76 -7.11
C GLY A 175 -6.95 19.06 -7.26
N GLU A 176 -6.99 17.72 -7.27
CA GLU A 176 -8.27 17.00 -7.27
C GLU A 176 -8.87 16.94 -5.86
N GLU A 177 -10.16 17.23 -5.75
CA GLU A 177 -10.87 17.17 -4.47
C GLU A 177 -10.98 15.74 -3.95
N MET A 178 -10.75 15.59 -2.64
CA MET A 178 -10.85 14.32 -1.95
C MET A 178 -11.96 14.35 -0.90
N ASN A 179 -12.87 13.38 -0.98
CA ASN A 179 -13.82 13.10 0.08
C ASN A 179 -13.20 12.21 1.16
N VAL A 180 -12.82 12.79 2.30
CA VAL A 180 -12.26 12.06 3.44
C VAL A 180 -13.37 11.58 4.39
N HIS A 181 -14.11 10.58 3.92
CA HIS A 181 -15.22 9.95 4.66
C HIS A 181 -15.03 8.44 4.80
N GLN A 182 -15.44 7.85 5.93
CA GLN A 182 -15.15 6.44 6.29
C GLN A 182 -15.68 5.40 5.29
N ASP A 183 -16.74 5.75 4.58
CA ASP A 183 -17.38 4.86 3.60
C ASP A 183 -16.89 5.14 2.16
N GLN A 184 -16.04 6.16 1.96
CA GLN A 184 -15.52 6.51 0.66
C GLN A 184 -14.49 5.47 0.19
N TYR A 185 -14.67 5.00 -1.04
CA TYR A 185 -13.72 4.14 -1.73
C TYR A 185 -12.85 4.94 -2.69
N TYR A 186 -11.62 4.51 -2.81
CA TYR A 186 -10.65 4.98 -3.78
C TYR A 186 -10.02 3.81 -4.50
N SER A 187 -9.65 4.03 -5.76
CA SER A 187 -8.84 3.15 -6.59
C SER A 187 -7.45 3.77 -6.77
N ILE A 188 -6.42 2.94 -6.67
CA ILE A 188 -5.05 3.26 -7.03
C ILE A 188 -4.54 2.27 -8.05
N ASN A 189 -3.82 2.78 -9.04
CA ASN A 189 -3.07 1.98 -10.00
C ASN A 189 -1.71 2.64 -10.26
N LEU A 190 -0.66 2.08 -9.66
CA LEU A 190 0.70 2.62 -9.74
C LEU A 190 1.36 2.46 -11.11
N LEU A 191 0.84 1.55 -11.95
CA LEU A 191 1.35 1.39 -13.32
C LEU A 191 0.88 2.53 -14.22
N GLU A 192 -0.37 2.95 -14.03
CA GLU A 192 -1.05 4.01 -14.78
C GLU A 192 -0.98 5.37 -14.09
N GLU A 193 -0.43 5.44 -12.88
CA GLU A 193 -0.32 6.65 -12.04
C GLU A 193 -1.67 7.32 -11.77
N THR A 194 -2.72 6.51 -11.62
CA THR A 194 -4.08 7.00 -11.38
C THR A 194 -4.51 6.80 -9.94
N PHE A 195 -5.10 7.83 -9.36
CA PHE A 195 -5.83 7.80 -8.09
C PHE A 195 -7.22 8.36 -8.35
N SER A 196 -8.27 7.61 -8.03
CA SER A 196 -9.63 8.05 -8.30
C SER A 196 -10.60 7.68 -7.18
N MET A 197 -11.57 8.56 -6.96
CA MET A 197 -12.70 8.29 -6.09
C MET A 197 -13.65 7.32 -6.80
N ILE A 198 -14.08 6.24 -6.13
CA ILE A 198 -15.11 5.33 -6.64
C ILE A 198 -16.45 5.76 -6.04
N GLU A 199 -17.40 6.15 -6.89
CA GLU A 199 -18.73 6.50 -6.41
C GLU A 199 -19.51 5.25 -5.93
N PRO A 200 -20.27 5.35 -4.82
CA PRO A 200 -21.01 4.21 -4.26
C PRO A 200 -22.03 3.57 -5.22
N ASN A 201 -22.46 4.31 -6.26
CA ASN A 201 -23.52 3.90 -7.18
C ASN A 201 -23.01 3.29 -8.49
N ASP A 202 -21.69 3.09 -8.65
CA ASP A 202 -21.12 2.43 -9.81
C ASP A 202 -20.50 1.05 -9.45
N PRO A 203 -21.33 0.01 -9.26
CA PRO A 203 -20.86 -1.34 -8.98
C PRO A 203 -20.08 -1.99 -10.14
N GLN A 204 -20.03 -1.37 -11.34
CA GLN A 204 -19.22 -1.87 -12.46
C GLN A 204 -17.75 -1.44 -12.37
N ASN A 205 -17.44 -0.44 -11.52
CA ASN A 205 -16.09 0.08 -11.31
C ASN A 205 -15.41 -0.37 -10.00
N ILE A 206 -16.03 -1.28 -9.23
CA ILE A 206 -15.30 -1.98 -8.18
C ILE A 206 -14.45 -3.05 -8.89
N PRO A 207 -13.11 -2.91 -8.95
CA PRO A 207 -12.27 -3.95 -9.53
C PRO A 207 -12.59 -5.23 -8.79
N ALA A 208 -12.98 -6.28 -9.51
CA ALA A 208 -13.21 -7.59 -8.91
C ALA A 208 -12.03 -7.89 -7.98
N LEU A 209 -12.29 -7.97 -6.68
CA LEU A 209 -11.32 -8.31 -5.64
C LEU A 209 -10.87 -9.76 -5.91
N ARG A 210 -9.93 -9.89 -6.86
CA ARG A 210 -9.25 -11.06 -7.43
C ARG A 210 -10.10 -12.32 -7.76
N PRO A 211 -9.89 -12.95 -8.93
CA PRO A 211 -10.17 -14.37 -9.06
C PRO A 211 -9.22 -15.15 -8.15
N GLU A 212 -9.74 -16.14 -7.43
CA GLU A 212 -8.95 -17.11 -6.67
C GLU A 212 -7.82 -17.66 -7.56
N VAL A 213 -6.57 -17.40 -7.18
CA VAL A 213 -5.44 -18.17 -7.71
C VAL A 213 -5.52 -19.53 -7.04
N ASP A 214 -6.15 -20.50 -7.70
CA ASP A 214 -6.17 -21.90 -7.25
C ASP A 214 -4.74 -22.46 -7.30
N PRO A 215 -4.09 -22.76 -6.16
CA PRO A 215 -2.74 -23.29 -6.14
C PRO A 215 -2.65 -24.74 -6.65
N ARG A 216 -3.76 -25.37 -7.09
CA ARG A 216 -3.78 -26.76 -7.57
C ARG A 216 -3.52 -26.95 -9.06
N ARG A 217 -3.33 -25.89 -9.88
CA ARG A 217 -2.81 -26.04 -11.25
C ARG A 217 -1.29 -26.22 -11.25
N ARG A 218 -0.80 -27.32 -10.67
CA ARG A 218 0.51 -27.88 -11.00
C ARG A 218 0.34 -28.93 -12.09
N ASN A 219 1.08 -28.74 -13.17
CA ASN A 219 1.18 -29.59 -14.36
C ASN A 219 1.13 -31.09 -14.04
N THR A 220 0.06 -31.75 -14.47
CA THR A 220 0.03 -33.18 -14.75
C THR A 220 0.10 -33.39 -16.25
N HIS A 221 1.23 -33.11 -16.89
CA HIS A 221 1.53 -33.67 -18.22
C HIS A 221 3.03 -33.92 -18.37
N GLY A 222 3.37 -35.20 -18.54
CA GLY A 222 4.74 -35.66 -18.72
C GLY A 222 4.91 -37.16 -18.50
N THR A 223 4.08 -37.98 -19.14
CA THR A 223 4.38 -39.40 -19.40
C THR A 223 4.52 -39.60 -20.90
N ARG A 224 5.76 -39.72 -21.38
CA ARG A 224 6.27 -40.86 -22.16
C ARG A 224 7.77 -40.71 -22.38
#